data_AF-X1FC98-F1
#
_entry.id   AF-X1FC98-F1
#
_cell.length_a   1.000
_cell.length_b   1.000
_cell.length_c   1.000
_cell.angle_alpha   90.00
_cell.angle_beta   90.00
_cell.angle_gamma   90.00
#
_symmetry.space_group_name_H-M   'P 1'
#
loop_
_entity.id
_entity.type
_entity.pdbx_description
1 polymer ?
#
loop_
_entity_poly.entity_id
_entity_poly.type
_entity_poly.pdbx_seq_one_letter_code
_entity_poly.pdbx_strand_id
1 'polypeptide(L)' 'MGSTRVVEGSTRVVRCRICGRWLTNPVSVERGIGPVCWARHKAIYGEAEG' A
#
# COMPACT_ATOMS: atom_id res chain seq x y z
N MET A 1 24.80 -7.10 -24.33
CA MET A 1 23.36 -7.29 -24.05
C MET A 1 23.23 -7.98 -22.70
N GLY A 2 22.98 -7.22 -21.63
CA GLY A 2 22.86 -7.75 -20.27
C GLY A 2 21.44 -8.22 -19.99
N SER A 3 21.27 -9.51 -19.74
CA SER A 3 19.98 -10.13 -19.40
C SER A 3 19.48 -9.62 -18.05
N THR A 4 18.47 -8.76 -18.08
CA THR A 4 17.69 -8.38 -16.89
C THR A 4 16.88 -9.58 -16.42
N ARG A 5 17.37 -10.28 -15.40
CA ARG A 5 16.59 -11.30 -14.68
C ARG A 5 15.51 -10.58 -13.86
N VAL A 6 14.27 -10.67 -14.32
CA VAL A 6 13.08 -10.31 -13.54
C VAL A 6 12.96 -11.27 -12.35
N VAL A 7 13.07 -10.73 -11.14
CA VAL A 7 12.82 -11.45 -9.89
C VAL A 7 11.30 -11.52 -9.64
N GLU A 8 10.71 -12.60 -10.13
CA GLU A 8 9.31 -12.97 -9.89
C GLU A 8 9.17 -13.47 -8.43
N GLY A 9 8.25 -12.88 -7.66
CA GLY A 9 7.89 -13.41 -6.33
C GLY A 9 8.27 -12.58 -5.11
N SER A 10 8.43 -11.26 -5.22
CA SER A 10 8.44 -10.40 -4.02
C SER A 10 7.02 -10.27 -3.47
N THR A 11 6.65 -11.08 -2.47
CA THR A 11 5.47 -10.78 -1.65
C THR A 11 5.72 -9.41 -1.00
N ARG A 12 5.22 -8.34 -1.63
CA ARG A 12 5.50 -6.97 -1.21
C ARG A 12 4.85 -6.73 0.14
N VAL A 13 5.60 -7.01 1.20
CA VAL A 13 5.24 -6.64 2.57
C VAL A 13 5.43 -5.14 2.71
N VAL A 14 4.35 -4.40 2.45
CA VAL A 14 4.34 -2.93 2.53
C VAL A 14 3.99 -2.52 3.96
N ARG A 15 4.61 -1.43 4.44
CA ARG A 15 4.25 -0.79 5.70
C ARG A 15 3.32 0.38 5.43
N CYS A 16 2.41 0.64 6.36
CA CYS A 16 1.54 1.81 6.28
C CYS A 16 2.38 3.09 6.30
N ARG A 17 2.18 3.97 5.30
CA ARG A 17 2.85 5.28 5.24
C ARG A 17 2.47 6.25 6.37
N ILE A 18 1.36 5.99 7.07
CA ILE A 18 0.84 6.86 8.13
C ILE A 18 1.31 6.38 9.51
N CYS A 19 1.12 5.10 9.83
CA CYS A 19 1.42 4.55 11.16
C CYS A 19 2.60 3.57 11.20
N GLY A 20 3.23 3.24 10.07
CA GLY A 20 4.35 2.30 9.98
C GLY A 20 4.00 0.83 10.17
N ARG A 21 2.73 0.49 10.43
CA ARG A 21 2.30 -0.89 10.70
C ARG A 21 2.36 -1.77 9.45
N TRP A 22 2.77 -3.02 9.61
CA TRP A 22 2.80 -4.01 8.53
C TRP A 22 1.42 -4.24 7.95
N LEU A 23 1.32 -4.21 6.61
CA LEU A 23 0.09 -4.43 5.88
C LEU A 23 0.05 -5.88 5.43
N THR A 24 -0.95 -6.61 5.91
CA THR A 24 -1.21 -8.00 5.55
C THR A 24 -2.33 -8.13 4.52
N ASN A 25 -3.21 -7.13 4.44
CA ASN A 25 -4.30 -7.10 3.48
C ASN A 25 -3.78 -6.58 2.12
N PRO A 26 -4.03 -7.30 1.01
CA PRO A 26 -3.53 -6.92 -0.32
C PRO A 26 -4.01 -5.53 -0.75
N VAL A 27 -5.25 -5.14 -0.44
CA VAL A 27 -5.78 -3.80 -0.76
C VAL A 27 -5.01 -2.71 -0.01
N SER A 28 -4.62 -2.99 1.24
CA SER A 28 -3.83 -2.05 2.03
C SER A 28 -2.40 -1.95 1.49
N VAL A 29 -1.83 -3.08 1.08
CA VAL A 29 -0.51 -3.17 0.44
C VAL A 29 -0.49 -2.36 -0.85
N GLU A 30 -1.48 -2.52 -1.72
CA GLU A 30 -1.61 -1.78 -2.98
C GLU A 30 -1.70 -0.26 -2.76
N ARG A 31 -2.46 0.17 -1.74
CA ARG A 31 -2.58 1.59 -1.36
C ARG A 31 -1.36 2.11 -0.58
N GLY A 32 -0.56 1.21 -0.01
CA GLY A 32 0.49 1.52 0.98
C GLY A 32 -0.03 2.17 2.26
N ILE A 33 -1.32 2.04 2.56
CA ILE A 33 -1.98 2.63 3.74
C ILE A 33 -2.89 1.57 4.36
N GLY A 34 -2.75 1.36 5.68
CA GLY A 34 -3.55 0.38 6.41
C GLY A 34 -5.02 0.78 6.49
N PRO A 35 -5.92 -0.18 6.72
CA PRO A 35 -7.37 0.04 6.61
C PRO A 35 -7.88 1.10 7.57
N VAL A 36 -7.33 1.14 8.80
CA VAL A 36 -7.68 2.15 9.82
C VAL A 36 -7.23 3.56 9.38
N CYS A 37 -5.99 3.67 8.91
CA CYS A 37 -5.44 4.95 8.48
C CYS A 37 -6.12 5.43 7.20
N TRP A 38 -6.49 4.50 6.31
CA TRP A 38 -7.26 4.79 5.10
C TRP A 38 -8.67 5.29 5.42
N ALA A 39 -9.40 4.63 6.32
CA ALA A 39 -10.72 5.08 6.74
C ALA A 39 -10.66 6.50 7.34
N ARG A 40 -9.63 6.75 8.17
CA ARG A 40 -9.41 8.06 8.78
C ARG A 40 -9.00 9.12 7.76
N HIS A 41 -8.15 8.77 6.80
CA HIS A 41 -7.75 9.64 5.69
C HIS A 41 -8.95 9.95 4.78
N LYS A 42 -9.80 8.97 4.46
CA LYS A 42 -11.05 9.19 3.71
C LYS A 42 -12.04 10.08 4.46
N ALA A 43 -12.11 9.99 5.79
CA ALA A 43 -13.00 10.85 6.57
C ALA A 43 -12.52 12.31 6.62
N ILE A 44 -11.21 12.54 6.57
CA ILE A 44 -10.60 13.88 6.64
C ILE A 44 -10.50 14.53 5.25
N TYR A 45 -10.16 13.74 4.23
CA TYR A 45 -9.88 14.20 2.86
C TYR A 45 -10.88 13.62 1.85
N GLY A 46 -12.09 13.28 2.30
CA GLY A 46 -13.12 12.67 1.45
C GLY A 46 -13.37 13.49 0.18
N GLU A 47 -13.30 12.79 -0.96
CA GLU A 47 -13.51 13.25 -2.36
C GLU A 47 -12.30 13.87 -3.07
N ALA A 48 -11.50 13.00 -3.67
CA ALA A 48 -10.87 13.28 -4.97
C ALA A 48 -11.21 12.12 -5.92
N GLU A 49 -12.50 11.89 -6.14
CA GLU A 49 -13.01 11.11 -7.27
C GLU A 49 -13.95 12.05 -8.04
N GLY A 50 -13.34 12.94 -8.81
CA GLY A 50 -13.97 13.58 -9.96
C GLY A 50 -13.58 12.82 -11.22
#